data_AF-A0A645G415-F1
#
_entry.id   AF-A0A645G415-F1
#
_cell.length_a   1.000
_cell.length_b   1.000
_cell.length_c   1.000
_cell.angle_alpha   90.00
_cell.angle_beta   90.00
_cell.angle_gamma   90.00
#
_symmetry.space_group_name_H-M   'P 1'
#
loop_
_entity.id
_entity.type
_entity.pdbx_description
1 polymer ?
#
loop_
_entity_poly.entity_id
_entity_poly.type
_entity_poly.pdbx_seq_one_letter_code
_entity_poly.pdbx_strand_id
1 'polypeptide(L)'
;MLSLYWDNGRKEIERFSKESTYPAKGKVTSYNQITEVGAQDIIRVVMAYAFDRARLKYGYKLLRGADFDKKGAVNDELRIQRFDVLKDKLPDVLNVHNWHEFLKAIMNAGYLSADLILSGNAIDYSYAFYLIAKYRFNASDNANMHLTSLWFFYASLISLYTGSFESTVENHLNSIKDLSTLEGYKQFILERVNERLTNDVFSITLVGSDGLAVSGRGNNAWNAYVASLNILNANILFSRSNLLVAKLFEPGTDGNRKSSLG
;
A
#
# COMPACT_ATOMS: atom_id res chain seq x y z
N MET A 1 -21.94 8.82 -8.18
CA MET A 1 -21.67 8.11 -9.46
C MET A 1 -21.73 6.61 -9.26
N LEU A 2 -20.93 6.01 -8.37
CA LEU A 2 -21.18 4.62 -7.93
C LEU A 2 -22.61 4.46 -7.38
N SER A 3 -23.08 5.39 -6.54
CA SER A 3 -24.48 5.45 -6.09
C SER A 3 -25.54 5.45 -7.20
N LEU A 4 -25.21 5.99 -8.38
CA LEU A 4 -26.15 6.13 -9.49
C LEU A 4 -26.21 4.87 -10.36
N TYR A 5 -25.09 4.15 -10.49
CA TYR A 5 -24.96 3.02 -11.42
C TYR A 5 -24.78 1.66 -10.70
N TRP A 6 -24.35 1.66 -9.45
CA TRP A 6 -24.13 0.47 -8.63
C TRP A 6 -24.11 0.79 -7.12
N ASP A 7 -25.29 1.00 -6.53
CA ASP A 7 -25.41 1.35 -5.10
C ASP A 7 -24.93 0.25 -4.16
N ASN A 8 -25.07 -1.04 -4.54
CA ASN A 8 -24.57 -2.16 -3.75
C ASN A 8 -23.04 -2.07 -3.58
N GLY A 9 -22.28 -1.87 -4.65
CA GLY A 9 -20.82 -1.74 -4.55
C GLY A 9 -20.40 -0.55 -3.69
N ARG A 10 -21.12 0.58 -3.74
CA ARG A 10 -20.89 1.71 -2.83
C ARG A 10 -21.06 1.30 -1.36
N LYS A 11 -22.15 0.61 -1.03
CA LYS A 11 -22.43 0.15 0.34
C LYS A 11 -21.37 -0.83 0.83
N GLU A 12 -20.84 -1.69 -0.04
CA GLU A 12 -19.76 -2.62 0.30
C GLU A 12 -18.45 -1.88 0.61
N ILE A 13 -18.10 -0.87 -0.20
CA ILE A 13 -16.94 0.00 0.04
C ILE A 13 -17.09 0.74 1.38
N GLU A 14 -18.24 1.36 1.62
CA GLU A 14 -18.52 2.10 2.87
C GLU A 14 -18.48 1.19 4.08
N ARG A 15 -19.01 -0.04 3.96
CA ARG A 15 -18.94 -1.06 5.02
C ARG A 15 -17.50 -1.43 5.31
N PHE A 16 -16.70 -1.78 4.30
CA PHE A 16 -15.30 -2.17 4.48
C PHE A 16 -14.47 -1.03 5.08
N SER A 17 -14.70 0.20 4.63
CA SER A 17 -14.04 1.39 5.19
C SER A 17 -14.40 1.59 6.67
N LYS A 18 -15.70 1.58 7.01
CA LYS A 18 -16.16 1.71 8.40
C LYS A 18 -15.60 0.60 9.29
N GLU A 19 -15.64 -0.64 8.81
CA GLU A 19 -15.16 -1.82 9.52
C GLU A 19 -13.64 -1.82 9.75
N SER A 20 -12.87 -0.92 9.11
CA SER A 20 -11.42 -0.77 9.31
C SER A 20 -11.04 0.06 10.53
N THR A 21 -11.99 0.83 11.09
CA THR A 21 -11.73 1.86 12.12
C THR A 21 -11.78 1.34 13.56
N TYR A 22 -12.45 0.21 13.80
CA TYR A 22 -12.54 -0.37 15.14
C TYR A 22 -12.68 -1.90 15.10
N PRO A 23 -12.19 -2.62 16.14
CA PRO A 23 -12.28 -4.07 16.18
C PRO A 23 -13.73 -4.51 16.42
N ALA A 24 -14.15 -5.57 15.73
CA ALA A 24 -15.42 -6.23 15.96
C ALA A 24 -15.22 -7.58 16.68
N LYS A 25 -15.95 -7.82 17.76
CA LYS A 25 -15.90 -9.12 18.46
C LYS A 25 -16.57 -10.20 17.61
N GLY A 26 -15.92 -11.36 17.48
CA GLY A 26 -16.49 -12.54 16.82
C GLY A 26 -16.61 -12.46 15.30
N LYS A 27 -16.03 -11.43 14.66
CA LYS A 27 -16.06 -11.25 13.21
C LYS A 27 -14.69 -10.76 12.72
N VAL A 28 -14.16 -11.41 11.69
CA VAL A 28 -12.97 -10.89 10.98
C VAL A 28 -13.43 -9.76 10.05
N THR A 29 -12.85 -8.58 10.22
CA THR A 29 -13.14 -7.39 9.43
C THR A 29 -11.86 -6.82 8.82
N SER A 30 -11.95 -5.69 8.11
CA SER A 30 -10.79 -4.94 7.60
C SER A 30 -9.95 -4.24 8.69
N TYR A 31 -10.37 -4.30 9.94
CA TYR A 31 -9.65 -3.69 11.07
C TYR A 31 -8.26 -4.27 11.26
N ASN A 32 -7.29 -3.40 11.52
CA ASN A 32 -5.89 -3.72 11.79
C ASN A 32 -5.24 -2.57 12.59
N GLN A 33 -3.94 -2.68 12.93
CA GLN A 33 -3.20 -1.68 13.72
C GLN A 33 -2.31 -0.75 12.89
N ILE A 34 -2.22 -1.00 11.58
CA ILE A 34 -1.28 -0.33 10.68
C ILE A 34 -1.96 0.84 9.98
N THR A 35 -3.20 0.68 9.53
CA THR A 35 -3.90 1.71 8.76
C THR A 35 -5.40 1.52 8.77
N GLU A 36 -6.11 2.64 8.85
CA GLU A 36 -7.52 2.71 8.46
C GLU A 36 -7.61 2.84 6.93
N VAL A 37 -8.77 2.50 6.35
CA VAL A 37 -8.99 2.56 4.90
C VAL A 37 -10.22 3.40 4.60
N GLY A 38 -10.06 4.44 3.80
CA GLY A 38 -11.15 5.28 3.30
C GLY A 38 -11.80 4.72 2.03
N ALA A 39 -13.02 5.18 1.72
CA ALA A 39 -13.69 4.84 0.48
C ALA A 39 -12.89 5.28 -0.77
N GLN A 40 -12.24 6.45 -0.71
CA GLN A 40 -11.41 6.94 -1.82
C GLN A 40 -10.17 6.08 -2.03
N ASP A 41 -9.61 5.52 -0.97
CA ASP A 41 -8.43 4.65 -1.00
C ASP A 41 -8.78 3.34 -1.70
N ILE A 42 -9.92 2.72 -1.35
CA ILE A 42 -10.44 1.53 -2.05
C ILE A 42 -10.64 1.81 -3.54
N ILE A 43 -11.20 2.98 -3.89
CA ILE A 43 -11.35 3.37 -5.30
C ILE A 43 -9.99 3.51 -5.98
N ARG A 44 -9.00 4.10 -5.30
CA ARG A 44 -7.64 4.22 -5.84
C ARG A 44 -7.02 2.85 -6.10
N VAL A 45 -7.14 1.91 -5.16
CA VAL A 45 -6.64 0.54 -5.31
C VAL A 45 -7.32 -0.16 -6.48
N VAL A 46 -8.65 -0.15 -6.57
CA VAL A 46 -9.35 -0.85 -7.66
C VAL A 46 -9.06 -0.22 -9.02
N MET A 47 -8.89 1.11 -9.10
CA MET A 47 -8.51 1.78 -10.35
C MET A 47 -7.11 1.37 -10.81
N ALA A 48 -6.15 1.26 -9.89
CA ALA A 48 -4.80 0.80 -10.20
C ALA A 48 -4.78 -0.68 -10.60
N TYR A 49 -5.43 -1.53 -9.81
CA TYR A 49 -5.45 -2.99 -9.99
C TYR A 49 -6.21 -3.44 -11.26
N ALA A 50 -7.43 -2.90 -11.47
CA ALA A 50 -8.33 -3.40 -12.50
C ALA A 50 -8.18 -2.68 -13.85
N PHE A 51 -7.67 -1.44 -13.86
CA PHE A 51 -7.66 -0.60 -15.05
C PHE A 51 -6.30 0.00 -15.41
N ASP A 52 -5.25 -0.29 -14.63
CA ASP A 52 -3.92 0.30 -14.82
C ASP A 52 -3.98 1.85 -14.83
N ARG A 53 -4.75 2.43 -13.90
CA ARG A 53 -4.95 3.88 -13.77
C ARG A 53 -4.72 4.36 -12.34
N ALA A 54 -3.76 5.26 -12.17
CA ALA A 54 -3.44 5.86 -10.88
C ALA A 54 -4.18 7.18 -10.60
N ARG A 55 -4.44 7.97 -11.65
CA ARG A 55 -5.09 9.29 -11.55
C ARG A 55 -6.58 9.12 -11.32
N LEU A 56 -7.06 9.41 -10.11
CA LEU A 56 -8.48 9.22 -9.75
C LEU A 56 -9.43 10.00 -10.68
N LYS A 57 -9.05 11.24 -11.06
CA LYS A 57 -9.80 12.05 -12.02
C LYS A 57 -10.04 11.32 -13.35
N TYR A 58 -9.05 10.58 -13.83
CA TYR A 58 -9.18 9.80 -15.07
C TYR A 58 -9.90 8.48 -14.84
N GLY A 59 -9.73 7.85 -13.67
CA GLY A 59 -10.50 6.68 -13.29
C GLY A 59 -12.01 6.94 -13.29
N TYR A 60 -12.47 8.05 -12.73
CA TYR A 60 -13.89 8.41 -12.80
C TYR A 60 -14.38 8.69 -14.23
N LYS A 61 -13.55 9.32 -15.08
CA LYS A 61 -13.89 9.50 -16.50
C LYS A 61 -13.98 8.16 -17.23
N LEU A 62 -13.07 7.24 -16.95
CA LEU A 62 -13.09 5.89 -17.48
C LEU A 62 -14.44 5.22 -17.14
N LEU A 63 -14.85 5.22 -15.88
CA LEU A 63 -16.14 4.66 -15.47
C LEU A 63 -17.36 5.36 -16.10
N ARG A 64 -17.21 6.57 -16.67
CA ARG A 64 -18.31 7.24 -17.40
C ARG A 64 -18.43 6.79 -18.86
N GLY A 65 -17.56 5.91 -19.35
CA GLY A 65 -17.52 5.51 -20.76
C GLY A 65 -16.72 6.48 -21.64
N ALA A 66 -15.84 7.30 -21.06
CA ALA A 66 -14.96 8.17 -21.83
C ALA A 66 -13.95 7.33 -22.64
N ASP A 67 -14.03 7.40 -23.95
CA ASP A 67 -12.97 6.88 -24.83
C ASP A 67 -11.82 7.91 -24.82
N PHE A 68 -10.62 7.50 -24.39
CA PHE A 68 -9.46 8.40 -24.35
C PHE A 68 -8.83 8.54 -25.74
N ASP A 69 -9.14 7.64 -26.67
CA ASP A 69 -8.64 7.63 -28.04
C ASP A 69 -9.61 8.35 -29.01
N LYS A 70 -10.91 8.37 -28.69
CA LYS A 70 -11.93 9.12 -29.45
C LYS A 70 -12.41 10.35 -28.67
N LYS A 71 -12.12 11.54 -29.19
CA LYS A 71 -12.51 12.85 -28.63
C LYS A 71 -13.93 12.86 -28.01
N GLY A 72 -14.01 12.75 -26.69
CA GLY A 72 -15.09 13.28 -25.85
C GLY A 72 -16.47 12.60 -25.90
N ALA A 73 -16.70 11.65 -26.80
CA ALA A 73 -17.97 10.92 -26.84
C ALA A 73 -18.04 9.90 -25.69
N VAL A 74 -19.08 9.99 -24.87
CA VAL A 74 -19.43 8.94 -23.91
C VAL A 74 -20.02 7.78 -24.70
N ASN A 75 -19.36 6.62 -24.63
CA ASN A 75 -19.86 5.38 -25.20
C ASN A 75 -20.49 4.53 -24.09
N ASP A 76 -21.79 4.29 -24.23
CA ASP A 76 -22.60 3.56 -23.26
C ASP A 76 -22.22 2.08 -23.14
N GLU A 77 -21.79 1.44 -24.24
CA GLU A 77 -21.30 0.07 -24.23
C GLU A 77 -19.97 -0.03 -23.48
N LEU A 78 -19.04 0.89 -23.75
CA LEU A 78 -17.77 0.98 -23.01
C LEU A 78 -18.03 1.24 -21.51
N ARG A 79 -19.04 2.04 -21.18
CA ARG A 79 -19.43 2.27 -19.79
C ARG A 79 -19.89 0.96 -19.13
N ILE A 80 -20.77 0.19 -19.78
CA ILE A 80 -21.27 -1.09 -19.28
C ILE A 80 -20.10 -2.06 -19.05
N GLN A 81 -19.25 -2.25 -20.07
CA GLN A 81 -18.08 -3.13 -20.00
C GLN A 81 -17.16 -2.76 -18.83
N ARG A 82 -16.88 -1.46 -18.64
CA ARG A 82 -16.01 -1.00 -17.54
C ARG A 82 -16.66 -1.18 -16.17
N PHE A 83 -17.97 -1.02 -16.06
CA PHE A 83 -18.68 -1.32 -14.83
C PHE A 83 -18.70 -2.81 -14.52
N ASP A 84 -18.77 -3.67 -15.53
CA ASP A 84 -18.72 -5.12 -15.32
C ASP A 84 -17.31 -5.56 -14.87
N VAL A 85 -16.24 -5.00 -15.44
CA VAL A 85 -14.87 -5.17 -14.91
C VAL A 85 -14.77 -4.68 -13.45
N LEU A 86 -15.37 -3.54 -13.12
CA LEU A 86 -15.36 -3.04 -11.75
C LEU A 86 -16.10 -3.98 -10.79
N LYS A 87 -17.26 -4.53 -11.19
CA LYS A 87 -18.01 -5.50 -10.39
C LYS A 87 -17.25 -6.81 -10.18
N ASP A 88 -16.49 -7.25 -11.19
CA ASP A 88 -15.65 -8.44 -11.11
C ASP A 88 -14.45 -8.24 -10.18
N LYS A 89 -13.80 -7.07 -10.24
CA LYS A 89 -12.52 -6.82 -9.54
C LYS A 89 -12.63 -6.17 -8.17
N LEU A 90 -13.70 -5.42 -7.89
CA LEU A 90 -13.90 -4.82 -6.56
C LEU A 90 -13.96 -5.88 -5.42
N PRO A 91 -14.60 -7.05 -5.60
CA PRO A 91 -14.59 -8.10 -4.58
C PRO A 91 -13.19 -8.55 -4.15
N ASP A 92 -12.20 -8.55 -5.05
CA ASP A 92 -10.82 -8.91 -4.72
C ASP A 92 -10.16 -7.89 -3.77
N VAL A 93 -10.48 -6.60 -3.95
CA VAL A 93 -10.01 -5.48 -3.13
C VAL A 93 -10.72 -5.45 -1.77
N LEU A 94 -12.01 -5.78 -1.73
CA LEU A 94 -12.82 -5.82 -0.51
C LEU A 94 -12.70 -7.17 0.22
N ASN A 95 -11.90 -8.09 -0.29
CA ASN A 95 -11.69 -9.39 0.32
C ASN A 95 -10.83 -9.23 1.58
N VAL A 96 -11.46 -9.46 2.74
CA VAL A 96 -10.81 -9.34 4.06
C VAL A 96 -9.59 -10.26 4.18
N HIS A 97 -9.60 -11.45 3.58
CA HIS A 97 -8.45 -12.34 3.59
C HIS A 97 -7.28 -11.76 2.76
N ASN A 98 -7.52 -11.29 1.53
CA ASN A 98 -6.49 -10.63 0.73
C ASN A 98 -5.90 -9.41 1.46
N TRP A 99 -6.74 -8.63 2.11
CA TRP A 99 -6.32 -7.46 2.88
C TRP A 99 -5.39 -7.84 4.04
N HIS A 100 -5.74 -8.87 4.82
CA HIS A 100 -4.89 -9.34 5.92
C HIS A 100 -3.60 -10.04 5.46
N GLU A 101 -3.62 -10.79 4.36
CA GLU A 101 -2.39 -11.34 3.78
C GLU A 101 -1.46 -10.23 3.26
N PHE A 102 -2.01 -9.16 2.67
CA PHE A 102 -1.25 -7.97 2.32
C PHE A 102 -0.65 -7.30 3.56
N LEU A 103 -1.44 -7.10 4.63
CA LEU A 103 -0.93 -6.48 5.87
C LEU A 103 0.19 -7.30 6.50
N LYS A 104 0.15 -8.64 6.41
CA LYS A 104 1.28 -9.48 6.81
C LYS A 104 2.56 -9.17 6.02
N ALA A 105 2.46 -8.79 4.74
CA ALA A 105 3.62 -8.34 3.96
C ALA A 105 4.17 -7.00 4.46
N ILE A 106 3.29 -6.09 4.88
CA ILE A 106 3.71 -4.83 5.53
C ILE A 106 4.43 -5.11 6.85
N MET A 107 3.90 -6.03 7.66
CA MET A 107 4.55 -6.47 8.89
C MET A 107 5.88 -7.19 8.64
N ASN A 108 5.96 -8.00 7.59
CA ASN A 108 7.18 -8.69 7.17
C ASN A 108 8.25 -7.69 6.66
N ALA A 109 7.82 -6.52 6.15
CA ALA A 109 8.70 -5.38 5.88
C ALA A 109 9.09 -4.58 7.15
N GLY A 110 8.68 -5.01 8.35
CA GLY A 110 9.04 -4.41 9.63
C GLY A 110 8.16 -3.24 10.08
N TYR A 111 7.12 -2.89 9.32
CA TYR A 111 6.21 -1.79 9.65
C TYR A 111 5.02 -2.33 10.48
N LEU A 112 5.15 -2.24 11.81
CA LEU A 112 4.27 -2.92 12.76
C LEU A 112 3.15 -2.05 13.35
N SER A 113 3.19 -0.73 13.16
CA SER A 113 2.18 0.20 13.65
C SER A 113 1.94 1.36 12.69
N ALA A 114 0.81 2.04 12.85
CA ALA A 114 0.46 3.24 12.10
C ALA A 114 1.49 4.37 12.23
N ASP A 115 2.20 4.46 13.36
CA ASP A 115 3.24 5.49 13.58
C ASP A 115 4.44 5.36 12.62
N LEU A 116 4.66 4.16 12.09
CA LEU A 116 5.71 3.91 11.10
C LEU A 116 5.24 4.23 9.67
N ILE A 117 3.94 4.45 9.46
CA ILE A 117 3.36 4.72 8.14
C ILE A 117 3.19 6.22 7.93
N LEU A 118 3.97 6.80 7.02
CA LEU A 118 3.91 8.24 6.71
C LEU A 118 3.07 8.58 5.48
N SER A 119 2.69 7.59 4.68
CA SER A 119 1.91 7.79 3.47
C SER A 119 0.88 6.68 3.26
N GLY A 120 -0.41 7.03 3.40
CA GLY A 120 -1.51 6.12 3.05
C GLY A 120 -1.47 5.71 1.57
N ASN A 121 -1.02 6.59 0.68
CA ASN A 121 -0.83 6.24 -0.74
C ASN A 121 0.14 5.07 -0.94
N ALA A 122 1.15 4.93 -0.07
CA ALA A 122 2.09 3.83 -0.15
C ALA A 122 1.45 2.49 0.22
N ILE A 123 0.52 2.49 1.18
CA ILE A 123 -0.32 1.33 1.48
C ILE A 123 -1.20 1.00 0.27
N ASP A 124 -1.96 1.98 -0.23
CA ASP A 124 -2.93 1.78 -1.32
C ASP A 124 -2.27 1.18 -2.56
N TYR A 125 -1.23 1.81 -3.07
CA TYR A 125 -0.61 1.35 -4.31
C TYR A 125 0.17 0.07 -4.10
N SER A 126 0.79 -0.17 -2.94
CA SER A 126 1.41 -1.47 -2.64
C SER A 126 0.36 -2.58 -2.56
N TYR A 127 -0.84 -2.29 -2.05
CA TYR A 127 -1.94 -3.25 -2.06
C TYR A 127 -2.43 -3.54 -3.50
N ALA A 128 -2.49 -2.51 -4.36
CA ALA A 128 -2.77 -2.71 -5.77
C ALA A 128 -1.72 -3.62 -6.44
N PHE A 129 -0.42 -3.39 -6.20
CA PHE A 129 0.67 -4.24 -6.70
C PHE A 129 0.59 -5.67 -6.13
N TYR A 130 0.23 -5.84 -4.86
CA TYR A 130 -0.02 -7.16 -4.25
C TYR A 130 -1.14 -7.93 -4.98
N LEU A 131 -2.26 -7.26 -5.29
CA LEU A 131 -3.37 -7.87 -6.02
C LEU A 131 -2.99 -8.17 -7.47
N ILE A 132 -2.23 -7.30 -8.13
CA ILE A 132 -1.71 -7.55 -9.48
C ILE A 132 -0.80 -8.79 -9.46
N ALA A 133 0.15 -8.88 -8.54
CA ALA A 133 1.02 -10.06 -8.40
C ALA A 133 0.21 -11.34 -8.18
N LYS A 134 -0.79 -11.30 -7.29
CA LYS A 134 -1.65 -12.46 -6.98
C LYS A 134 -2.48 -12.92 -8.17
N TYR A 135 -3.21 -12.00 -8.81
CA TYR A 135 -4.26 -12.37 -9.77
C TYR A 135 -3.84 -12.27 -11.23
N ARG A 136 -2.91 -11.37 -11.59
CA ARG A 136 -2.41 -11.23 -12.97
C ARG A 136 -1.25 -12.17 -13.23
N PHE A 137 -0.35 -12.30 -12.26
CA PHE A 137 0.88 -13.09 -12.40
C PHE A 137 0.88 -14.41 -11.63
N ASN A 138 -0.23 -14.75 -10.96
CA ASN A 138 -0.37 -15.99 -10.18
C ASN A 138 0.78 -16.22 -9.19
N ALA A 139 1.27 -15.15 -8.56
CA ALA A 139 2.32 -15.25 -7.55
C ALA A 139 1.87 -16.16 -6.39
N SER A 140 2.72 -17.09 -5.98
CA SER A 140 2.50 -17.85 -4.76
C SER A 140 2.47 -16.94 -3.55
N ASP A 141 1.83 -17.36 -2.46
CA ASP A 141 1.72 -16.52 -1.26
C ASP A 141 3.10 -16.09 -0.73
N ASN A 142 4.10 -16.99 -0.76
CA ASN A 142 5.46 -16.67 -0.35
C ASN A 142 6.14 -15.65 -1.30
N ALA A 143 6.03 -15.87 -2.61
CA ALA A 143 6.61 -14.93 -3.59
C ALA A 143 5.97 -13.54 -3.48
N ASN A 144 4.64 -13.48 -3.35
CA ASN A 144 3.91 -12.23 -3.23
C ASN A 144 4.23 -11.51 -1.91
N MET A 145 4.32 -12.25 -0.80
CA MET A 145 4.78 -11.74 0.50
C MET A 145 6.14 -11.05 0.35
N HIS A 146 7.11 -11.75 -0.25
CA HIS A 146 8.47 -11.22 -0.42
C HIS A 146 8.49 -9.97 -1.31
N LEU A 147 7.88 -10.04 -2.51
CA LEU A 147 7.87 -8.93 -3.46
C LEU A 147 7.16 -7.69 -2.90
N THR A 148 6.02 -7.89 -2.24
CA THR A 148 5.25 -6.81 -1.62
C THR A 148 6.00 -6.18 -0.45
N SER A 149 6.64 -7.00 0.40
CA SER A 149 7.45 -6.50 1.52
C SER A 149 8.60 -5.61 1.03
N LEU A 150 9.34 -6.11 0.02
CA LEU A 150 10.45 -5.40 -0.59
C LEU A 150 10.00 -4.10 -1.25
N TRP A 151 8.92 -4.15 -2.02
CA TRP A 151 8.36 -2.96 -2.68
C TRP A 151 7.90 -1.91 -1.67
N PHE A 152 7.19 -2.32 -0.62
CA PHE A 152 6.70 -1.40 0.40
C PHE A 152 7.84 -0.75 1.19
N PHE A 153 8.85 -1.54 1.58
CA PHE A 153 10.04 -1.03 2.27
C PHE A 153 10.74 0.03 1.40
N TYR A 154 11.00 -0.30 0.14
CA TYR A 154 11.59 0.62 -0.84
C TYR A 154 10.74 1.88 -1.01
N ALA A 155 9.45 1.74 -1.31
CA ALA A 155 8.54 2.85 -1.58
C ALA A 155 8.43 3.79 -0.38
N SER A 156 8.45 3.25 0.84
CA SER A 156 8.42 4.02 2.08
C SER A 156 9.74 4.76 2.30
N LEU A 157 10.88 4.05 2.21
CA LEU A 157 12.21 4.60 2.43
C LEU A 157 12.48 5.84 1.57
N ILE A 158 12.19 5.76 0.26
CA ILE A 158 12.46 6.86 -0.67
C ILE A 158 11.27 7.80 -0.89
N SER A 159 10.22 7.68 -0.07
CA SER A 159 9.00 8.50 -0.18
C SER A 159 8.35 8.46 -1.58
N LEU A 160 8.40 7.31 -2.26
CA LEU A 160 8.07 7.12 -3.69
C LEU A 160 6.68 7.64 -4.06
N TYR A 161 5.71 7.49 -3.14
CA TYR A 161 4.31 7.87 -3.35
C TYR A 161 3.91 9.15 -2.63
N THR A 162 4.83 10.11 -2.59
CA THR A 162 4.59 11.49 -2.14
C THR A 162 4.71 12.47 -3.32
N GLY A 163 4.10 13.65 -3.22
CA GLY A 163 4.13 14.67 -4.28
C GLY A 163 3.42 14.23 -5.57
N SER A 164 4.16 14.14 -6.68
CA SER A 164 3.64 13.77 -8.02
C SER A 164 3.39 12.25 -8.19
N PHE A 165 2.92 11.59 -7.13
CA PHE A 165 2.85 10.14 -7.04
C PHE A 165 1.94 9.49 -8.09
N GLU A 166 0.85 10.14 -8.51
CA GLU A 166 -0.08 9.55 -9.49
C GLU A 166 0.62 9.28 -10.83
N SER A 167 1.54 10.16 -11.25
CA SER A 167 2.31 9.96 -12.49
C SER A 167 3.32 8.83 -12.34
N THR A 168 3.99 8.74 -11.18
CA THR A 168 4.91 7.66 -10.87
C THR A 168 4.22 6.30 -10.92
N VAL A 169 3.06 6.17 -10.27
CA VAL A 169 2.28 4.92 -10.28
C VAL A 169 1.79 4.60 -11.69
N GLU A 170 1.28 5.58 -12.43
CA GLU A 170 0.81 5.36 -13.81
C GLU A 170 1.93 4.86 -14.72
N ASN A 171 3.15 5.39 -14.58
CA ASN A 171 4.32 4.88 -15.29
C ASN A 171 4.62 3.42 -14.91
N HIS A 172 4.63 3.10 -13.61
CA HIS A 172 4.85 1.73 -13.13
C HIS A 172 3.79 0.75 -13.67
N LEU A 173 2.51 1.12 -13.61
CA LEU A 173 1.40 0.30 -14.12
C LEU A 173 1.55 0.09 -15.63
N ASN A 174 1.91 1.13 -16.39
CA ASN A 174 2.18 1.00 -17.83
C ASN A 174 3.37 0.07 -18.12
N SER A 175 4.44 0.11 -17.32
CA SER A 175 5.60 -0.78 -17.47
C SER A 175 5.27 -2.26 -17.28
N ILE A 176 4.28 -2.57 -16.44
CA ILE A 176 3.88 -3.96 -16.16
C ILE A 176 2.65 -4.42 -16.95
N LYS A 177 2.02 -3.51 -17.70
CA LYS A 177 0.75 -3.77 -18.39
C LYS A 177 0.84 -4.91 -19.40
N ASP A 178 1.93 -4.94 -20.16
CA ASP A 178 2.15 -5.91 -21.24
C ASP A 178 3.01 -7.11 -20.80
N LEU A 179 3.38 -7.18 -19.51
CA LEU A 179 4.06 -8.34 -18.95
C LEU A 179 3.07 -9.49 -18.80
N SER A 180 3.52 -10.70 -19.12
CA SER A 180 2.72 -11.93 -19.07
C SER A 180 3.23 -12.97 -18.07
N THR A 181 4.38 -12.73 -17.43
CA THR A 181 5.02 -13.71 -16.54
C THR A 181 5.38 -13.11 -15.18
N LEU A 182 5.35 -13.95 -14.14
CA LEU A 182 5.79 -13.58 -12.80
C LEU A 182 7.25 -13.15 -12.76
N GLU A 183 8.13 -13.80 -13.52
CA GLU A 183 9.54 -13.42 -13.59
C GLU A 183 9.73 -12.02 -14.19
N GLY A 184 8.96 -11.66 -15.22
CA GLY A 184 8.97 -10.30 -15.75
C GLY A 184 8.53 -9.26 -14.71
N TYR A 185 7.48 -9.57 -13.94
CA TYR A 185 7.02 -8.70 -12.85
C TYR A 185 8.05 -8.58 -11.72
N LYS A 186 8.68 -9.68 -11.32
CA LYS A 186 9.76 -9.68 -10.32
C LYS A 186 10.95 -8.85 -10.80
N GLN A 187 11.35 -9.00 -12.05
CA GLN A 187 12.43 -8.21 -12.64
C GLN A 187 12.09 -6.71 -12.61
N PHE A 188 10.86 -6.33 -12.96
CA PHE A 188 10.39 -4.95 -12.83
C PHE A 188 10.57 -4.40 -11.41
N ILE A 189 10.14 -5.16 -10.38
CA ILE A 189 10.27 -4.75 -8.98
C ILE A 189 11.75 -4.56 -8.61
N LEU A 190 12.60 -5.56 -8.90
CA LEU A 190 14.01 -5.55 -8.54
C LEU A 190 14.79 -4.44 -9.25
N GLU A 191 14.50 -4.18 -10.53
CA GLU A 191 15.13 -3.09 -11.28
C GLU A 191 14.84 -1.73 -10.64
N ARG A 192 13.58 -1.42 -10.34
CA ARG A 192 13.23 -0.14 -9.71
C ARG A 192 13.90 0.04 -8.34
N VAL A 193 14.00 -1.03 -7.57
CA VAL A 193 14.68 -1.01 -6.26
C VAL A 193 16.18 -0.78 -6.46
N ASN A 194 16.84 -1.53 -7.34
CA ASN A 194 18.28 -1.44 -7.56
C ASN A 194 18.72 -0.12 -8.25
N GLU A 195 17.86 0.45 -9.10
CA GLU A 195 18.09 1.76 -9.73
C GLU A 195 18.17 2.90 -8.71
N ARG A 196 17.48 2.76 -7.57
CA ARG A 196 17.37 3.82 -6.56
C ARG A 196 18.16 3.53 -5.29
N LEU A 197 18.17 2.29 -4.80
CA LEU A 197 18.90 1.90 -3.58
C LEU A 197 20.35 1.52 -3.90
N THR A 198 21.10 2.49 -4.41
CA THR A 198 22.52 2.33 -4.72
C THR A 198 23.38 2.41 -3.45
N ASN A 199 24.67 2.07 -3.56
CA ASN A 199 25.62 2.23 -2.46
C ASN A 199 25.69 3.67 -1.93
N ASP A 200 25.53 4.67 -2.81
CA ASP A 200 25.54 6.09 -2.43
C ASP A 200 24.30 6.48 -1.61
N VAL A 201 23.17 5.82 -1.86
CA VAL A 201 21.99 6.02 -1.00
C VAL A 201 22.31 5.58 0.42
N PHE A 202 22.94 4.43 0.62
CA PHE A 202 23.25 3.95 1.98
C PHE A 202 24.39 4.71 2.64
N SER A 203 25.45 5.05 1.90
CA SER A 203 26.65 5.66 2.47
C SER A 203 26.58 7.18 2.63
N ILE A 204 25.71 7.85 1.86
CA ILE A 204 25.61 9.32 1.83
C ILE A 204 24.18 9.78 2.12
N THR A 205 23.21 9.40 1.29
CA THR A 205 21.85 9.99 1.35
C THR A 205 21.14 9.63 2.65
N LEU A 206 21.16 8.34 3.00
CA LEU A 206 20.47 7.77 4.16
C LEU A 206 21.02 8.30 5.47
N VAL A 207 22.34 8.51 5.56
CA VAL A 207 22.99 9.03 6.78
C VAL A 207 23.03 10.55 6.84
N GLY A 208 22.81 11.22 5.69
CA GLY A 208 22.92 12.66 5.53
C GLY A 208 21.67 13.45 5.92
N SER A 209 21.65 14.70 5.47
CA SER A 209 20.63 15.71 5.80
C SER A 209 19.26 15.48 5.18
N ASP A 210 19.12 14.49 4.30
CA ASP A 210 17.83 14.07 3.73
C ASP A 210 17.33 12.74 4.34
N GLY A 211 18.12 12.16 5.26
CA GLY A 211 17.85 10.89 5.92
C GLY A 211 17.95 11.00 7.43
N LEU A 212 18.79 10.18 8.05
CA LEU A 212 18.88 9.99 9.50
C LEU A 212 19.46 11.19 10.26
N ALA A 213 20.15 12.13 9.60
CA ALA A 213 20.62 13.34 10.26
C ALA A 213 19.47 14.34 10.52
N VAL A 214 18.28 14.12 9.94
CA VAL A 214 17.10 14.95 10.18
C VAL A 214 16.41 14.53 11.47
N SER A 215 16.38 15.44 12.44
CA SER A 215 15.56 15.30 13.64
C SER A 215 14.12 15.77 13.37
N GLY A 216 13.13 14.94 13.67
CA GLY A 216 11.72 15.29 13.50
C GLY A 216 10.81 14.08 13.44
N ARG A 217 9.55 14.25 13.87
CA ARG A 217 8.49 13.27 13.60
C ARG A 217 8.23 13.24 12.10
N GLY A 218 8.06 12.06 11.52
CA GLY A 218 7.76 11.92 10.09
C GLY A 218 8.98 11.77 9.18
N ASN A 219 10.09 11.23 9.68
CA ASN A 219 11.26 10.91 8.86
C ASN A 219 11.17 9.47 8.31
N ASN A 220 11.03 9.32 6.99
CA ASN A 220 10.94 8.01 6.33
C ASN A 220 12.21 7.15 6.52
N ALA A 221 13.40 7.76 6.51
CA ALA A 221 14.65 7.05 6.78
C ALA A 221 14.68 6.49 8.21
N TRP A 222 14.20 7.27 9.19
CA TRP A 222 14.07 6.81 10.57
C TRP A 222 13.08 5.65 10.68
N ASN A 223 11.91 5.75 10.06
CA ASN A 223 10.91 4.68 10.10
C ASN A 223 11.42 3.39 9.42
N ALA A 224 12.12 3.51 8.30
CA ALA A 224 12.77 2.37 7.63
C ALA A 224 13.89 1.75 8.47
N TYR A 225 14.65 2.57 9.22
CA TYR A 225 15.62 2.09 10.19
C TYR A 225 14.95 1.30 11.32
N VAL A 226 13.89 1.84 11.93
CA VAL A 226 13.11 1.16 12.97
C VAL A 226 12.48 -0.14 12.42
N ALA A 227 11.94 -0.12 11.21
CA ALA A 227 11.42 -1.31 10.55
C ALA A 227 12.52 -2.38 10.36
N SER A 228 13.73 -1.96 10.01
CA SER A 228 14.89 -2.87 9.91
C SER A 228 15.26 -3.49 11.26
N LEU A 229 15.20 -2.73 12.36
CA LEU A 229 15.40 -3.26 13.71
C LEU A 229 14.34 -4.32 14.08
N ASN A 230 13.09 -4.13 13.65
CA ASN A 230 12.02 -5.10 13.84
C ASN A 230 12.31 -6.41 13.08
N ILE A 231 12.73 -6.33 11.80
CA ILE A 231 13.09 -7.50 10.98
C ILE A 231 14.29 -8.26 11.59
N LEU A 232 15.29 -7.53 12.07
CA LEU A 232 16.51 -8.11 12.65
C LEU A 232 16.32 -8.64 14.08
N ASN A 233 15.12 -8.54 14.65
CA ASN A 233 14.84 -8.87 16.05
C ASN A 233 15.84 -8.20 17.01
N ALA A 234 16.07 -6.89 16.81
CA ALA A 234 16.98 -6.14 17.66
C ALA A 234 16.41 -6.00 19.07
N ASN A 235 17.28 -6.14 20.07
CA ASN A 235 16.95 -5.81 21.47
C ASN A 235 16.96 -4.30 21.68
N ILE A 236 16.07 -3.82 22.56
CA ILE A 236 16.10 -2.43 23.02
C ILE A 236 17.39 -2.19 23.82
N LEU A 237 18.04 -1.06 23.54
CA LEU A 237 19.24 -0.64 24.25
C LEU A 237 19.01 -0.61 25.77
N PHE A 238 19.92 -1.23 26.53
CA PHE A 238 19.86 -1.39 27.99
C PHE A 238 18.71 -2.24 28.55
N SER A 239 17.95 -2.94 27.70
CA SER A 239 16.95 -3.90 28.18
C SER A 239 17.63 -5.06 28.91
N ARG A 240 17.45 -5.14 30.23
CA ARG A 240 17.89 -6.29 31.04
C ARG A 240 17.08 -7.56 30.80
N SER A 241 15.90 -7.43 30.20
CA SER A 241 14.95 -8.52 29.96
C SER A 241 14.92 -9.02 28.51
N ASN A 242 15.93 -8.68 27.68
CA ASN A 242 15.96 -9.00 26.24
C ASN A 242 14.66 -8.62 25.49
N LEU A 243 14.08 -7.47 25.83
CA LEU A 243 12.90 -6.95 25.17
C LEU A 243 13.26 -6.50 23.75
N LEU A 244 12.59 -7.08 22.76
CA LEU A 244 12.75 -6.73 21.35
C LEU A 244 12.10 -5.39 21.03
N VAL A 245 12.66 -4.66 20.07
CA VAL A 245 12.08 -3.39 19.57
C VAL A 245 10.65 -3.63 19.04
N ALA A 246 10.43 -4.74 18.32
CA ALA A 246 9.12 -5.10 17.78
C ALA A 246 8.01 -5.17 18.84
N LYS A 247 8.35 -5.50 20.10
CA LYS A 247 7.39 -5.58 21.21
C LYS A 247 6.83 -4.22 21.62
N LEU A 248 7.48 -3.12 21.26
CA LEU A 248 6.96 -1.78 21.55
C LEU A 248 5.75 -1.41 20.70
N PHE A 249 5.52 -2.11 19.59
CA PHE A 249 4.42 -1.85 18.66
C PHE A 249 3.20 -2.77 18.88
N GLU A 250 3.22 -3.61 19.92
CA GLU A 250 2.07 -4.46 20.23
C GLU A 250 0.91 -3.66 20.82
N PRO A 251 -0.35 -3.95 20.48
CA PRO A 251 -1.49 -3.25 21.05
C PRO A 251 -1.47 -3.24 22.58
N GLY A 252 -1.65 -2.06 23.18
CA GLY A 252 -1.68 -1.87 24.63
C GLY A 252 -0.33 -1.53 25.27
N THR A 253 0.75 -1.38 24.48
CA THR A 253 2.03 -0.83 24.96
C THR A 253 2.05 0.70 25.03
N ASP A 254 1.07 1.36 24.40
CA ASP A 254 0.86 2.81 24.46
C ASP A 254 0.38 3.23 25.85
N GLY A 255 1.34 3.39 26.76
CA GLY A 255 1.12 4.12 27.97
C GLY A 255 0.97 5.59 27.62
N ASN A 256 -0.24 6.14 27.70
CA ASN A 256 -0.44 7.58 27.91
C ASN A 256 0.06 7.97 29.33
N ARG A 257 1.31 7.61 29.65
CA ARG A 257 2.04 8.22 30.74
C ARG A 257 2.34 9.60 30.24
N LYS A 258 1.64 10.61 30.77
CA LYS A 258 2.20 11.95 30.86
C LYS A 258 3.57 11.78 31.49
N SER A 259 4.62 11.79 30.67
CA SER A 259 5.98 11.92 31.13
C SER A 259 6.14 13.38 31.54
N SER A 260 5.69 13.70 32.75
CA SER A 260 6.30 14.79 33.50
C SER A 260 7.70 14.34 33.84
N LEU A 261 8.67 14.67 32.99
CA LEU A 261 10.12 14.61 33.23
C LEU A 261 10.80 15.36 32.08
N GLY A 262 11.17 16.62 32.35
CA GLY A 262 11.84 17.55 31.44
C GLY A 262 11.19 18.92 31.47
#